data_AF-A0AAV2RQQ2-F1
#
_entry.id   AF-A0AAV2RQQ2-F1
#
_cell.length_a   1.000
_cell.length_b   1.000
_cell.length_c   1.000
_cell.angle_alpha   90.00
_cell.angle_beta   90.00
_cell.angle_gamma   90.00
#
_symmetry.space_group_name_H-M   'P 1'
#
loop_
_entity.id
_entity.type
_entity.pdbx_description
1 polymer ?
#
loop_
_entity_poly.entity_id
_entity_poly.type
_entity_poly.pdbx_seq_one_letter_code
_entity_poly.pdbx_strand_id
1 'polypeptide(L)'
;MGLITSLITSVSKTNLLLLMKMILCLVGVVYQASTNGIQESMSEVFNVSTCESAVCKQLAARMVDIMNHSMDPCQDFYQYSCGNGV
;
A
#
# COMPACT_ATOMS: atom_id res chain seq x y z
N MET A 1 35.43 41.85 2.90
CA MET A 1 33.98 41.62 3.13
C MET A 1 33.44 40.33 2.46
N GLY A 2 34.04 39.81 1.37
CA GLY A 2 33.49 38.65 0.64
C GLY A 2 33.75 37.24 1.21
N LEU A 3 34.72 37.07 2.12
CA LEU A 3 35.03 35.74 2.70
C LEU A 3 33.98 35.30 3.74
N ILE A 4 33.49 36.26 4.53
CA ILE A 4 32.53 36.03 5.61
C ILE A 4 31.14 35.72 5.02
N THR A 5 30.71 36.43 3.97
CA THR A 5 29.44 36.14 3.26
C THR A 5 29.47 34.79 2.55
N SER A 6 30.61 34.38 1.99
CA SER A 6 30.79 33.06 1.37
C SER A 6 30.74 31.92 2.41
N LEU A 7 31.31 32.15 3.60
CA LEU A 7 31.26 31.19 4.71
C LEU A 7 29.83 31.07 5.28
N ILE A 8 29.11 32.19 5.45
CA ILE A 8 27.72 32.21 5.93
C ILE A 8 26.77 31.52 4.94
N THR A 9 26.92 31.75 3.64
CA THR A 9 26.10 31.10 2.60
C THR A 9 26.39 29.60 2.50
N SER A 10 27.65 29.17 2.68
CA SER A 10 28.02 27.76 2.74
C SER A 10 27.41 27.06 3.97
N VAL A 11 27.49 27.67 5.16
CA VAL A 11 26.91 27.13 6.41
C VAL A 11 25.38 27.10 6.33
N SER A 12 24.76 28.12 5.73
CA SER A 12 23.30 28.16 5.50
C SER A 12 22.83 27.05 4.55
N LYS A 13 23.58 26.77 3.48
CA LYS A 13 23.26 25.71 2.52
C LYS A 13 23.44 24.31 3.11
N THR A 14 24.47 24.08 3.94
CA THR A 14 24.64 22.79 4.65
C THR A 14 23.52 22.56 5.65
N ASN A 15 23.09 23.59 6.40
CA ASN A 15 21.97 23.49 7.33
C ASN A 15 20.64 23.24 6.61
N LEU A 16 20.40 23.89 5.47
CA LEU A 16 19.22 23.63 4.63
C LEU A 16 19.21 22.20 4.08
N LEU A 17 20.38 21.71 3.62
CA LEU A 17 20.52 20.33 3.13
C LEU A 17 20.30 19.30 4.25
N LEU A 18 20.76 19.60 5.47
CA LEU A 18 20.53 18.78 6.67
C LEU A 18 19.03 18.72 7.03
N LEU A 19 18.32 19.86 6.97
CA LEU A 19 16.88 19.90 7.21
C LEU A 19 16.10 19.10 6.15
N MET A 20 16.45 19.21 4.87
CA MET A 20 15.81 18.43 3.81
C MET A 20 16.01 16.92 3.98
N LYS A 21 17.21 16.49 4.41
CA LYS A 21 17.49 15.08 4.73
C LYS A 21 16.69 14.59 5.94
N MET A 22 16.55 15.41 6.98
CA MET A 22 15.71 15.08 8.14
C MET A 22 14.25 14.91 7.75
N ILE A 23 13.72 15.81 6.92
CA ILE A 23 12.34 15.70 6.42
C ILE A 23 12.15 14.44 5.57
N LEU A 24 13.10 14.13 4.67
CA LEU A 24 13.04 12.92 3.84
C LEU A 24 13.13 11.63 4.68
N CYS A 25 13.95 11.61 5.73
CA CYS A 25 14.00 10.49 6.69
C CYS A 25 12.67 10.34 7.44
N LEU A 26 12.06 11.43 7.91
CA LEU A 26 10.79 11.39 8.62
C LEU A 26 9.66 10.89 7.71
N VAL A 27 9.60 11.39 6.47
CA VAL A 27 8.63 10.92 5.46
C VAL A 27 8.88 9.45 5.11
N GLY A 28 10.14 9.03 4.95
CA GLY A 28 10.50 7.64 4.68
C GLY A 28 10.11 6.68 5.80
N VAL A 29 10.32 7.06 7.06
CA VAL A 29 9.93 6.27 8.24
C VAL A 29 8.40 6.16 8.35
N VAL A 30 7.66 7.25 8.11
CA VAL A 30 6.19 7.25 8.12
C VAL A 30 5.62 6.40 6.98
N TYR A 31 6.23 6.46 5.79
CA TYR A 31 5.82 5.66 4.64
C TYR A 31 6.03 4.16 4.88
N GLN A 32 7.18 3.77 5.44
CA GLN A 32 7.45 2.38 5.82
C GLN A 32 6.52 1.89 6.94
N ALA A 33 6.22 2.72 7.94
CA ALA A 33 5.25 2.38 8.98
C ALA A 33 3.83 2.16 8.41
N SER A 34 3.47 2.88 7.34
CA SER A 34 2.18 2.74 6.65
C SER A 34 2.11 1.45 5.80
N THR A 35 3.22 1.00 5.22
CA THR A 35 3.27 -0.27 4.48
C THR A 35 3.45 -1.49 5.37
N ASN A 36 4.08 -1.31 6.55
CA ASN A 36 4.27 -2.39 7.53
C ASN A 36 2.99 -2.73 8.31
N GLY A 37 1.94 -1.91 8.19
CA GLY A 37 0.59 -2.18 8.74
C GLY A 37 -0.25 -3.16 7.93
N ILE A 38 0.22 -3.66 6.78
CA ILE A 38 -0.45 -4.70 5.99
C ILE A 38 0.57 -5.76 5.51
N GLN A 39 1.45 -6.23 6.40
CA GLN A 39 2.28 -7.39 6.06
C GLN A 39 2.60 -8.26 7.29
N GLU A 40 1.73 -8.32 8.29
CA GLU A 40 1.78 -9.37 9.31
C GLU A 40 0.38 -9.92 9.59
N SER A 41 -0.06 -10.83 8.71
CA SER A 41 -0.95 -11.98 9.00
C SER A 41 -1.40 -12.73 7.74
N MET A 42 -0.67 -12.65 6.61
CA MET A 42 -0.89 -13.57 5.48
C MET A 42 0.06 -14.77 5.49
N SER A 43 1.17 -14.71 6.23
CA SER A 43 2.24 -15.72 6.15
C SER A 43 2.04 -16.97 7.01
N GLU A 44 1.03 -17.03 7.89
CA GLU A 44 0.65 -18.27 8.60
C GLU A 44 -0.57 -18.98 7.97
N VAL A 45 -1.06 -18.54 6.80
CA VAL A 45 -2.15 -19.19 6.04
C VAL A 45 -1.60 -20.13 4.95
N PHE A 46 -0.30 -20.17 4.71
CA PHE A 46 0.30 -20.90 3.58
C PHE A 46 0.44 -22.42 3.73
N ASN A 47 -0.19 -23.04 4.73
CA ASN A 47 -0.43 -24.49 4.75
C ASN A 47 -1.93 -24.86 4.73
N VAL A 48 -2.81 -23.93 4.32
CA VAL A 48 -4.19 -24.29 3.97
C VAL A 48 -4.21 -24.80 2.54
N SER A 49 -4.40 -26.12 2.38
CA SER A 49 -4.75 -26.68 1.08
C SER A 49 -6.11 -26.15 0.64
N THR A 50 -6.24 -25.74 -0.63
CA THR A 50 -7.53 -25.37 -1.22
C THR A 50 -8.56 -26.47 -0.97
N CYS A 51 -9.77 -26.08 -0.56
CA CYS A 51 -10.84 -27.05 -0.35
C CYS A 51 -11.32 -27.64 -1.68
N GLU A 52 -11.09 -28.92 -1.89
CA GLU A 52 -11.46 -29.64 -3.13
C GLU A 52 -12.82 -30.35 -3.06
N SER A 53 -13.55 -30.22 -1.94
CA SER A 53 -14.87 -30.83 -1.79
C SER A 53 -15.87 -30.29 -2.82
N ALA A 54 -16.86 -31.10 -3.20
CA ALA A 54 -17.90 -30.67 -4.13
C ALA A 54 -18.64 -29.41 -3.66
N VAL A 55 -18.89 -29.30 -2.35
CA VAL A 55 -19.55 -28.13 -1.74
C VAL A 55 -18.70 -26.87 -1.91
N CYS A 56 -17.39 -26.95 -1.66
CA CYS A 56 -16.49 -25.82 -1.84
C CYS A 56 -16.43 -25.37 -3.30
N LYS A 57 -16.37 -26.30 -4.26
CA LYS A 57 -16.36 -25.98 -5.69
C LYS A 57 -17.65 -25.32 -6.15
N GLN A 58 -18.80 -25.84 -5.71
CA GLN A 58 -20.11 -25.24 -6.03
C GLN A 58 -20.25 -23.84 -5.45
N LEU A 59 -19.81 -23.65 -4.20
CA LEU A 59 -19.85 -22.34 -3.56
C LEU A 59 -18.92 -21.35 -4.25
N ALA A 60 -17.68 -21.75 -4.56
CA ALA A 60 -16.73 -20.91 -5.27
C ALA A 60 -17.24 -20.54 -6.67
N ALA A 61 -17.83 -21.49 -7.41
CA ALA A 61 -18.43 -21.22 -8.71
C ALA A 61 -19.56 -20.18 -8.60
N ARG A 62 -20.44 -20.31 -7.60
CA ARG A 62 -21.49 -19.31 -7.35
C ARG A 62 -20.92 -17.93 -7.01
N MET A 63 -19.88 -17.88 -6.16
CA MET A 63 -19.22 -16.62 -5.80
C MET A 63 -18.63 -15.93 -7.03
N VAL A 64 -17.99 -16.68 -7.93
CA VAL A 64 -17.45 -16.14 -9.18
C VAL A 64 -18.55 -15.66 -10.12
N ASP A 65 -19.66 -16.39 -10.19
CA ASP A 65 -20.78 -16.05 -11.07
C ASP A 65 -21.47 -14.73 -10.69
N ILE A 66 -21.45 -14.30 -9.43
CA ILE A 66 -22.08 -13.04 -9.01
C ILE A 66 -21.14 -11.83 -9.09
N MET A 67 -19.84 -12.03 -9.31
CA MET A 67 -18.85 -10.96 -9.38
C MET A 67 -18.86 -10.28 -10.76
N ASN A 68 -18.93 -8.94 -10.77
CA ASN A 68 -18.74 -8.14 -11.98
C ASN A 68 -17.26 -7.77 -12.14
N HIS A 69 -16.52 -8.58 -12.88
CA HIS A 69 -15.09 -8.37 -13.14
C HIS A 69 -14.76 -7.12 -13.99
N SER A 70 -15.76 -6.42 -14.52
CA SER A 70 -15.54 -5.14 -15.25
C SER A 70 -15.48 -3.93 -14.31
N MET A 71 -15.89 -4.09 -13.05
CA MET A 71 -15.87 -3.03 -12.05
C MET A 71 -14.56 -3.09 -11.25
N ASP A 72 -14.00 -1.92 -10.91
CA ASP A 72 -12.84 -1.87 -10.01
C ASP A 72 -13.31 -2.01 -8.55
N PRO A 73 -12.87 -3.04 -7.81
CA PRO A 73 -13.24 -3.22 -6.41
C PRO A 73 -12.83 -2.06 -5.50
N CYS A 74 -11.83 -1.26 -5.89
CA CYS A 74 -11.41 -0.08 -5.15
C CYS A 74 -12.34 1.12 -5.35
N GLN A 75 -13.12 1.12 -6.45
CA GLN A 75 -14.06 2.19 -6.79
C GLN A 75 -15.48 1.86 -6.31
N ASP A 76 -15.94 0.63 -6.56
CA ASP A 76 -17.27 0.16 -6.13
C ASP A 76 -17.22 -1.34 -5.83
N PHE A 77 -16.90 -1.67 -4.58
CA PHE A 77 -16.83 -3.05 -4.11
C PHE A 77 -18.17 -3.78 -4.19
N TYR A 78 -19.28 -3.05 -4.03
CA TYR A 78 -20.61 -3.67 -4.11
C TYR A 78 -20.88 -4.14 -5.54
N GLN A 79 -20.66 -3.27 -6.53
CA GLN A 79 -20.84 -3.68 -7.92
C GLN A 79 -19.82 -4.71 -8.36
N TYR A 80 -18.57 -4.64 -7.91
CA TYR A 80 -17.61 -5.71 -8.17
C TYR A 80 -18.08 -7.06 -7.62
N SER A 81 -18.61 -7.10 -6.39
CA SER A 81 -18.88 -8.36 -5.69
C SER A 81 -20.25 -8.99 -6.00
N CYS A 82 -21.25 -8.15 -6.27
CA CYS A 82 -22.65 -8.56 -6.41
C CYS A 82 -23.28 -8.05 -7.71
N GLY A 83 -22.54 -7.26 -8.49
CA GLY A 83 -23.10 -6.48 -9.58
C GLY A 83 -23.27 -7.22 -10.89
N ASN A 84 -22.99 -8.53 -10.93
CA ASN A 84 -23.20 -9.28 -12.17
C ASN A 84 -24.71 -9.47 -12.39
N GLY A 85 -25.24 -8.88 -13.45
CA GLY A 85 -26.65 -9.01 -13.85
C GLY A 85 -27.63 -8.00 -13.24
N VAL A 86 -27.13 -6.94 -12.57
CA VAL A 86 -27.91 -5.75 -12.17
C VAL A 86 -27.63 -4.55 -13.07
#